data_AF-A0A6S7HGT6-F1
#
_entry.id   AF-A0A6S7HGT6-F1
#
_cell.length_a   1.000
_cell.length_b   1.000
_cell.length_c   1.000
_cell.angle_alpha   90.00
_cell.angle_beta   90.00
_cell.angle_gamma   90.00
#
_symmetry.space_group_name_H-M   'P 1'
#
loop_
_entity.id
_entity.type
_entity.pdbx_description
1 polymer ?
#
loop_
_entity_poly.entity_id
_entity_poly.type
_entity_poly.pdbx_seq_one_letter_code
_entity_poly.pdbx_strand_id
1 'polypeptide(L)'
;WSKHTLEHFPYSIQQFFTQHTAPMESKPALKQRVEEEYNKFKNMKSQAEVLNYFGEANSPNIFVCIIWKCLLETGRVNQICLQVLVKLGARALSKQIRVFADFVIHDYSLLSNGSSEDHTKRITCLHDMVWKYHIISIDRLVLCLMLRYCESKEAQVCNLLLRFLLLKIPAFRDRIHTFVQEVPPDYWKHSDWHQKHQAYHQKWGEKFYFEGLREATNASSHNVAYLPINFGNVCLRFLPVLDVVIHRFIELPPVSAGLESLLHNFGALYKFHDRPITYLYNTLYYYNHMLNQRQASRKKLVSVVIGAFANIRPPNWCLSNVFLENLNTDSEWKPNLEYYCGMVGRLVDTISGNSPFPAFDWRFHEFPSPSAHALYATCVELMSLPVNDKDIGKALFSILYQCAETSRGFEILNNSRTWINAIALILSSLPESYCKVVPQLISEALTNDLAVKDVTPITATLMPENMVTPSSFSYSFYSFQSNAAACSLTLPDLVVAFANAVWYHSSLGHLSLIPGLLRDTFKPLIQNEAQFLFACRLLGPFLFRFYSEKPRCLLEIAKELYAILDVVDKKCPHLYHIDTICDFFYHIKYMFVGDSIKQDIQHYIASLRPVLRNRMQFIAHVGHAREDTASVST
;
A
#
# COMPACT_ATOMS: atom_id res chain seq x y z
N TRP A 1 3.39 2.94 -19.37
CA TRP A 1 2.75 3.71 -18.27
C TRP A 1 3.17 5.15 -18.38
N SER A 2 2.29 6.10 -18.03
CA SER A 2 2.68 7.52 -17.96
C SER A 2 3.76 7.72 -16.90
N LYS A 3 4.60 8.74 -17.08
CA LYS A 3 5.71 9.02 -16.15
C LYS A 3 5.23 9.21 -14.70
N HIS A 4 4.20 10.02 -14.50
CA HIS A 4 3.64 10.30 -13.16
C HIS A 4 3.10 9.07 -12.44
N THR A 5 2.57 8.06 -13.15
CA THR A 5 2.18 6.80 -12.53
C THR A 5 3.40 5.91 -12.28
N LEU A 6 4.29 5.81 -13.27
CA LEU A 6 5.43 4.91 -13.22
C LEU A 6 6.39 5.27 -12.08
N GLU A 7 6.56 6.57 -11.78
CA GLU A 7 7.39 7.06 -10.68
C GLU A 7 6.98 6.53 -9.30
N HIS A 8 5.72 6.10 -9.13
CA HIS A 8 5.22 5.53 -7.87
C HIS A 8 5.42 4.01 -7.78
N PHE A 9 5.76 3.34 -8.88
CA PHE A 9 5.97 1.89 -8.87
C PHE A 9 7.27 1.53 -8.12
N PRO A 10 7.40 0.32 -7.57
CA PRO A 10 8.69 -0.19 -7.10
C PRO A 10 9.77 -0.06 -8.19
N TYR A 11 10.99 0.31 -7.81
CA TYR A 11 12.08 0.63 -8.72
C TYR A 11 12.36 -0.46 -9.77
N SER A 12 12.30 -1.74 -9.39
CA SER A 12 12.47 -2.86 -10.33
C SER A 12 11.41 -2.89 -11.44
N ILE A 13 10.17 -2.52 -11.11
CA ILE A 13 9.08 -2.41 -12.09
C ILE A 13 9.29 -1.16 -12.97
N GLN A 14 9.81 -0.07 -12.42
CA GLN A 14 10.19 1.11 -13.21
C GLN A 14 11.27 0.77 -14.25
N GLN A 15 12.31 0.04 -13.84
CA GLN A 15 13.36 -0.43 -14.73
C GLN A 15 12.80 -1.32 -15.83
N PHE A 16 11.92 -2.28 -15.49
CA PHE A 16 11.30 -3.17 -16.45
C PHE A 16 10.56 -2.39 -17.56
N PHE A 17 9.70 -1.44 -17.20
CA PHE A 17 8.95 -0.66 -18.20
C PHE A 17 9.82 0.36 -18.95
N THR A 18 10.91 0.83 -18.36
CA THR A 18 11.89 1.68 -19.05
C THR A 18 12.68 0.89 -20.10
N GLN A 19 13.00 -0.38 -19.83
CA GLN A 19 13.72 -1.27 -20.76
C GLN A 19 12.81 -1.84 -21.86
N HIS A 20 11.53 -2.10 -21.55
CA HIS A 20 10.58 -2.74 -22.46
C HIS A 20 9.51 -1.73 -22.92
N THR A 21 9.93 -0.74 -23.70
CA THR A 21 9.00 0.25 -24.26
C THR A 21 8.20 -0.33 -25.42
N ALA A 22 6.88 -0.15 -25.39
CA ALA A 22 6.01 -0.54 -26.49
C ALA A 22 6.00 0.55 -27.57
N PRO A 23 5.98 0.19 -28.87
CA PRO A 23 5.85 1.17 -29.94
C PRO A 23 4.50 1.89 -29.80
N MET A 24 4.54 3.22 -29.77
CA MET A 24 3.36 4.06 -29.69
C MET A 24 3.07 4.68 -31.05
N GLU A 25 1.83 4.52 -31.53
CA GLU A 25 1.37 5.26 -32.70
C GLU A 25 1.38 6.76 -32.38
N SER A 26 1.91 7.56 -33.32
CA SER A 26 1.92 9.02 -33.13
C SER A 26 0.50 9.57 -33.20
N LYS A 27 0.17 10.49 -32.29
CA LYS A 27 -1.18 11.08 -32.20
C LYS A 27 -1.60 11.84 -33.47
N PRO A 28 -0.69 12.57 -34.16
CA PRO A 28 -1.01 13.14 -35.48
C PRO A 28 -1.34 12.06 -36.52
N ALA A 29 -0.65 10.92 -36.52
CA ALA A 29 -0.97 9.81 -37.42
C ALA A 29 -2.34 9.19 -37.08
N LEU A 30 -2.67 9.04 -35.80
CA LEU A 30 -4.01 8.61 -35.38
C LEU A 30 -5.08 9.58 -35.88
N LYS A 31 -4.87 10.89 -35.76
CA LYS A 31 -5.81 11.90 -36.27
C LYS A 31 -5.96 11.82 -37.78
N GLN A 32 -4.85 11.79 -38.52
CA GLN A 32 -4.84 11.67 -39.96
C GLN A 32 -5.61 10.43 -40.42
N ARG A 33 -5.34 9.27 -39.79
CA ARG A 33 -6.07 8.02 -40.06
C ARG A 33 -7.55 8.16 -39.80
N VAL A 34 -7.97 8.82 -38.72
CA VAL A 34 -9.40 9.04 -38.43
C VAL A 34 -10.04 9.94 -39.50
N GLU A 35 -9.36 11.01 -39.96
CA GLU A 35 -9.89 11.88 -41.01
C GLU A 35 -9.97 11.17 -42.37
N GLU A 36 -8.95 10.40 -42.75
CA GLU A 36 -8.94 9.61 -44.00
C GLU A 36 -10.09 8.60 -44.03
N GLU A 37 -10.28 7.88 -42.94
CA GLU A 37 -11.30 6.84 -42.83
C GLU A 37 -12.70 7.43 -42.67
N TYR A 38 -12.82 8.61 -42.05
CA TYR A 38 -14.06 9.38 -42.05
C TYR A 38 -14.44 9.88 -43.45
N ASN A 39 -13.47 10.36 -44.23
CA ASN A 39 -13.68 10.76 -45.62
C ASN A 39 -14.06 9.56 -46.50
N LYS A 40 -13.42 8.39 -46.31
CA LYS A 40 -13.84 7.14 -46.96
C LYS A 40 -15.29 6.79 -46.61
N PHE A 41 -15.64 6.83 -45.32
CA PHE A 41 -17.00 6.56 -44.87
C PHE A 41 -18.04 7.48 -45.52
N LYS A 42 -17.74 8.78 -45.70
CA LYS A 42 -18.63 9.72 -46.42
C LYS A 42 -18.76 9.42 -47.91
N ASN A 43 -17.69 8.93 -48.54
CA ASN A 43 -17.64 8.70 -49.99
C ASN A 43 -18.22 7.34 -50.41
N MET A 44 -18.34 6.39 -49.48
CA MET A 44 -18.98 5.08 -49.73
C MET A 44 -20.47 5.27 -50.04
N LYS A 45 -20.91 4.78 -51.20
CA LYS A 45 -22.28 4.97 -51.70
C LYS A 45 -23.24 3.84 -51.30
N SER A 46 -22.71 2.67 -50.95
CA SER A 46 -23.50 1.48 -50.61
C SER A 46 -23.42 1.13 -49.13
N GLN A 47 -24.56 0.81 -48.51
CA GLN A 47 -24.59 0.33 -47.11
C GLN A 47 -23.80 -0.98 -46.93
N ALA A 48 -23.83 -1.87 -47.92
CA ALA A 48 -23.12 -3.16 -47.88
C ALA A 48 -21.60 -2.97 -47.88
N GLU A 49 -21.11 -1.96 -48.61
CA GLU A 49 -19.68 -1.62 -48.66
C GLU A 49 -19.17 -1.16 -47.29
N VAL A 50 -19.92 -0.26 -46.64
CA VAL A 50 -19.61 0.22 -45.28
C VAL A 50 -19.61 -0.94 -44.28
N LEU A 51 -20.59 -1.84 -44.37
CA LEU A 51 -20.74 -2.97 -43.45
C LEU A 51 -19.64 -4.02 -43.60
N ASN A 52 -19.15 -4.25 -44.82
CA ASN A 52 -18.06 -5.16 -45.09
C ASN A 52 -16.72 -4.58 -44.66
N TYR A 53 -16.50 -3.29 -44.91
CA TYR A 53 -15.23 -2.66 -44.56
C TYR A 53 -15.07 -2.41 -43.04
N PHE A 54 -16.07 -1.82 -42.38
CA PHE A 54 -15.98 -1.46 -40.96
C PHE A 54 -16.52 -2.52 -39.99
N GLY A 55 -17.24 -3.52 -40.50
CA GLY A 55 -17.87 -4.56 -39.67
C GLY A 55 -17.05 -5.85 -39.53
N GLU A 56 -15.91 -5.98 -40.20
CA GLU A 56 -15.06 -7.17 -40.13
C GLU A 56 -14.06 -7.12 -38.97
N ALA A 57 -13.64 -8.29 -38.47
CA ALA A 57 -12.72 -8.39 -37.34
C ALA A 57 -11.32 -7.78 -37.62
N ASN A 58 -10.94 -7.69 -38.89
CA ASN A 58 -9.68 -7.10 -39.36
C ASN A 58 -9.80 -5.58 -39.62
N SER A 59 -10.98 -4.99 -39.43
CA SER A 59 -11.18 -3.56 -39.69
C SER A 59 -10.33 -2.70 -38.76
N PRO A 60 -9.94 -1.48 -39.17
CA PRO A 60 -9.24 -0.55 -38.30
C PRO A 60 -10.06 -0.23 -37.04
N ASN A 61 -9.40 -0.15 -35.88
CA ASN A 61 -10.05 0.06 -34.57
C ASN A 61 -10.46 1.54 -34.35
N ILE A 62 -11.15 2.17 -35.30
CA ILE A 62 -11.46 3.61 -35.32
C ILE A 62 -12.94 3.96 -35.51
N PHE A 63 -13.83 2.97 -35.67
CA PHE A 63 -15.23 3.21 -36.03
C PHE A 63 -15.99 4.05 -34.98
N VAL A 64 -15.65 3.91 -33.70
CA VAL A 64 -16.20 4.78 -32.65
C VAL A 64 -15.75 6.25 -32.83
N CYS A 65 -14.53 6.48 -33.30
CA CYS A 65 -14.05 7.82 -33.67
C CYS A 65 -14.80 8.39 -34.89
N ILE A 66 -15.18 7.53 -35.84
CA ILE A 66 -16.00 7.91 -37.00
C ILE A 66 -17.39 8.36 -36.53
N ILE A 67 -18.03 7.61 -35.62
CA ILE A 67 -19.34 8.01 -35.05
C ILE A 67 -19.22 9.36 -34.32
N TRP A 68 -18.15 9.57 -33.57
CA TRP A 68 -17.86 10.86 -32.94
C TRP A 68 -17.76 12.01 -33.95
N LYS A 69 -17.06 11.81 -35.07
CA LYS A 69 -16.96 12.80 -36.15
C LYS A 69 -18.32 13.07 -36.80
N CYS A 70 -19.12 12.04 -37.07
CA CYS A 70 -20.48 12.20 -37.57
C CYS A 70 -21.33 13.07 -36.64
N LEU A 71 -21.25 12.83 -35.33
CA LEU A 71 -21.97 13.59 -34.31
C LEU A 71 -21.53 15.05 -34.26
N LEU A 72 -20.23 15.32 -34.33
CA LEU A 72 -19.72 16.68 -34.32
C LEU A 72 -20.14 17.49 -35.55
N GLU A 73 -20.22 16.87 -36.73
CA GLU A 73 -20.55 17.57 -37.96
C GLU A 73 -22.06 17.71 -38.18
N THR A 74 -22.80 16.62 -38.00
CA THR A 74 -24.23 16.55 -38.38
C THR A 74 -25.18 16.59 -37.18
N GLY A 75 -24.67 16.41 -35.96
CA GLY A 75 -25.48 16.30 -34.74
C GLY A 75 -26.31 15.00 -34.63
N ARG A 76 -26.18 14.08 -35.61
CA ARG A 76 -26.97 12.84 -35.69
C ARG A 76 -26.07 11.65 -36.04
N VAL A 77 -26.52 10.44 -35.72
CA VAL A 77 -25.85 9.19 -36.12
C VAL A 77 -26.75 8.46 -37.10
N ASN A 78 -26.17 7.91 -38.18
CA ASN A 78 -26.90 7.18 -39.21
C ASN A 78 -27.20 5.72 -38.79
N GLN A 79 -28.26 5.13 -39.32
CA GLN A 79 -28.66 3.73 -39.08
C GLN A 79 -27.56 2.73 -39.48
N ILE A 80 -26.76 3.04 -40.50
CA ILE A 80 -25.63 2.18 -40.92
C ILE A 80 -24.63 1.99 -39.77
N CYS A 81 -24.41 3.01 -38.93
CA CYS A 81 -23.51 2.90 -37.79
C CYS A 81 -23.97 1.88 -36.76
N LEU A 82 -25.29 1.77 -36.54
CA LEU A 82 -25.86 0.74 -35.68
C LEU A 82 -25.55 -0.67 -36.21
N GLN A 83 -25.74 -0.90 -37.52
CA GLN A 83 -25.51 -2.21 -38.12
C GLN A 83 -24.03 -2.63 -38.03
N VAL A 84 -23.11 -1.68 -38.24
CA VAL A 84 -21.67 -1.92 -38.06
C VAL A 84 -21.35 -2.25 -36.60
N LEU A 85 -21.87 -1.51 -35.62
CA LEU A 85 -21.64 -1.77 -34.20
C LEU A 85 -22.15 -3.16 -33.78
N VAL A 86 -23.32 -3.56 -34.28
CA VAL A 86 -23.87 -4.91 -34.04
C VAL A 86 -22.98 -5.99 -34.64
N LYS A 87 -22.48 -5.80 -35.87
CA LYS A 87 -21.60 -6.76 -36.56
C LYS A 87 -20.21 -6.88 -35.89
N LEU A 88 -19.64 -5.77 -35.41
CA LEU A 88 -18.36 -5.76 -34.68
C LEU A 88 -18.41 -6.58 -33.38
N GLY A 89 -19.53 -6.49 -32.65
CA GLY A 89 -19.72 -7.15 -31.37
C GLY A 89 -18.92 -6.54 -30.22
N ALA A 90 -19.25 -6.96 -28.99
CA ALA A 90 -18.75 -6.33 -27.77
C ALA A 90 -17.21 -6.42 -27.58
N ARG A 91 -16.59 -7.53 -28.00
CA ARG A 91 -15.14 -7.75 -27.84
C ARG A 91 -14.32 -6.80 -28.72
N ALA A 92 -14.72 -6.60 -29.97
CA ALA A 92 -14.06 -5.66 -30.87
C ALA A 92 -14.31 -4.22 -30.43
N LEU A 93 -15.52 -3.91 -29.94
CA LEU A 93 -15.88 -2.60 -29.41
C LEU A 93 -14.95 -2.15 -28.27
N SER A 94 -14.50 -3.05 -27.37
CA SER A 94 -13.51 -2.68 -26.35
C SER A 94 -12.19 -2.19 -26.95
N LYS A 95 -11.74 -2.72 -28.10
CA LYS A 95 -10.55 -2.21 -28.79
C LYS A 95 -10.82 -0.81 -29.38
N GLN A 96 -11.98 -0.63 -29.98
CA GLN A 96 -12.46 0.64 -30.54
C GLN A 96 -12.52 1.74 -29.47
N ILE A 97 -13.04 1.46 -28.27
CA ILE A 97 -13.13 2.43 -27.17
C ILE A 97 -11.74 2.86 -26.68
N ARG A 98 -10.75 1.96 -26.68
CA ARG A 98 -9.37 2.31 -26.28
C ARG A 98 -8.75 3.32 -27.24
N VAL A 99 -8.86 3.09 -28.54
CA VAL A 99 -8.38 4.03 -29.58
C VAL A 99 -9.18 5.33 -29.54
N PHE A 100 -10.49 5.24 -29.28
CA PHE A 100 -11.34 6.42 -29.11
C PHE A 100 -10.92 7.28 -27.92
N ALA A 101 -10.55 6.69 -26.79
CA ALA A 101 -10.03 7.44 -25.64
C ALA A 101 -8.76 8.22 -26.01
N ASP A 102 -7.80 7.59 -26.70
CA ASP A 102 -6.59 8.24 -27.19
C ASP A 102 -6.91 9.39 -28.18
N PHE A 103 -7.86 9.15 -29.08
CA PHE A 103 -8.30 10.15 -30.06
C PHE A 103 -9.02 11.34 -29.43
N VAL A 104 -9.94 11.12 -28.49
CA VAL A 104 -10.71 12.19 -27.81
C VAL A 104 -9.80 13.10 -27.00
N ILE A 105 -8.81 12.53 -26.30
CA ILE A 105 -7.82 13.33 -25.57
C ILE A 105 -7.05 14.22 -26.53
N HIS A 106 -6.63 13.67 -27.68
CA HIS A 106 -5.92 14.44 -28.69
C HIS A 106 -6.80 15.51 -29.36
N ASP A 107 -8.02 15.17 -29.81
CA ASP A 107 -8.97 16.11 -30.41
C ASP A 107 -9.30 17.26 -29.44
N TYR A 108 -9.46 16.97 -28.15
CA TYR A 108 -9.69 18.01 -27.15
C TYR A 108 -8.44 18.84 -26.86
N SER A 109 -7.24 18.25 -26.89
CA SER A 109 -5.99 18.99 -26.68
C SER A 109 -5.72 20.04 -27.76
N LEU A 110 -6.14 19.79 -28.99
CA LEU A 110 -6.01 20.72 -30.11
C LEU A 110 -6.89 21.96 -29.96
N LEU A 111 -7.91 21.92 -29.09
CA LEU A 111 -8.82 23.02 -28.81
C LEU A 111 -8.30 23.97 -27.75
N SER A 112 -7.04 23.87 -27.33
CA SER A 112 -6.43 24.80 -26.38
C SER A 112 -6.63 26.28 -26.76
N ASN A 113 -6.89 26.57 -28.05
CA ASN A 113 -7.19 27.90 -28.61
C ASN A 113 -8.62 28.02 -29.21
N GLY A 114 -9.51 27.05 -28.96
CA GLY A 114 -10.87 26.99 -29.53
C GLY A 114 -11.88 27.83 -28.75
N SER A 115 -13.07 28.03 -29.34
CA SER A 115 -14.16 28.75 -28.67
C SER A 115 -14.75 27.94 -27.51
N SER A 116 -15.33 28.60 -26.50
CA SER A 116 -16.07 27.93 -25.41
C SER A 116 -17.23 27.06 -25.92
N GLU A 117 -17.81 27.43 -27.06
CA GLU A 117 -18.86 26.68 -27.75
C GLU A 117 -18.34 25.35 -28.29
N ASP A 118 -17.13 25.32 -28.86
CA ASP A 118 -16.51 24.10 -29.39
C ASP A 118 -16.23 23.06 -28.30
N HIS A 119 -15.79 23.53 -27.13
CA HIS A 119 -15.61 22.69 -25.95
C HIS A 119 -16.94 22.11 -25.48
N THR A 120 -17.97 22.95 -25.38
CA THR A 120 -19.30 22.54 -24.93
C THR A 120 -19.92 21.54 -25.91
N LYS A 121 -19.80 21.76 -27.23
CA LYS A 121 -20.31 20.86 -28.27
C LYS A 121 -19.71 19.46 -28.15
N ARG A 122 -18.40 19.35 -27.92
CA ARG A 122 -17.72 18.05 -27.71
C ARG A 122 -18.14 17.35 -26.44
N ILE A 123 -18.29 18.08 -25.34
CA ILE A 123 -18.81 17.52 -24.08
C ILE A 123 -20.23 16.97 -24.29
N THR A 124 -21.09 17.72 -24.99
CA THR A 124 -22.45 17.28 -25.34
C THR A 124 -22.45 16.06 -26.26
N CYS A 125 -21.54 15.99 -27.25
CA CYS A 125 -21.43 14.80 -28.10
C CYS A 125 -21.00 13.57 -27.28
N LEU A 126 -20.05 13.74 -26.36
CA LEU A 126 -19.56 12.63 -25.52
C LEU A 126 -20.66 12.15 -24.57
N HIS A 127 -21.41 13.10 -24.00
CA HIS A 127 -22.61 12.84 -23.23
C HIS A 127 -23.64 12.04 -24.02
N ASP A 128 -23.96 12.50 -25.22
CA ASP A 128 -24.96 11.86 -26.08
C ASP A 128 -24.53 10.45 -26.45
N MET A 129 -23.25 10.21 -26.73
CA MET A 129 -22.74 8.85 -26.97
C MET A 129 -22.97 7.90 -25.77
N VAL A 130 -22.91 8.42 -24.54
CA VAL A 130 -23.09 7.62 -23.32
C VAL A 130 -24.56 7.43 -22.95
N TRP A 131 -25.33 8.53 -22.86
CA TRP A 131 -26.67 8.53 -22.24
C TRP A 131 -27.82 8.65 -23.23
N LYS A 132 -27.58 9.14 -24.46
CA LYS A 132 -28.63 9.27 -25.48
C LYS A 132 -28.61 8.10 -26.45
N TYR A 133 -27.46 7.85 -27.08
CA TYR A 133 -27.27 6.79 -28.06
C TYR A 133 -26.86 5.45 -27.43
N HIS A 134 -26.40 5.45 -26.18
CA HIS A 134 -25.98 4.23 -25.45
C HIS A 134 -24.91 3.41 -26.20
N ILE A 135 -23.95 4.10 -26.81
CA ILE A 135 -22.84 3.48 -27.58
C ILE A 135 -21.78 2.95 -26.62
N ILE A 136 -21.49 3.70 -25.55
CA ILE A 136 -20.45 3.37 -24.57
C ILE A 136 -21.00 3.64 -23.17
N SER A 137 -20.80 2.72 -22.24
CA SER A 137 -21.15 2.96 -20.84
C SER A 137 -20.12 3.84 -20.13
N ILE A 138 -20.57 4.64 -19.15
CA ILE A 138 -19.70 5.63 -18.47
C ILE A 138 -18.51 4.97 -17.76
N ASP A 139 -18.73 3.83 -17.11
CA ASP A 139 -17.70 3.03 -16.43
C ASP A 139 -16.60 2.58 -17.39
N ARG A 140 -16.97 2.10 -18.58
CA ARG A 140 -16.01 1.66 -19.60
C ARG A 140 -15.23 2.83 -20.20
N LEU A 141 -15.90 3.94 -20.48
CA LEU A 141 -15.25 5.13 -21.03
C LEU A 141 -14.24 5.71 -20.05
N VAL A 142 -14.64 5.92 -18.79
CA VAL A 142 -13.78 6.49 -17.75
C VAL A 142 -12.61 5.57 -17.42
N LEU A 143 -12.84 4.26 -17.32
CA LEU A 143 -11.76 3.29 -17.13
C LEU A 143 -10.76 3.34 -18.27
N CYS A 144 -11.24 3.41 -19.52
CA CYS A 144 -10.35 3.53 -20.67
C CYS A 144 -9.53 4.81 -20.63
N LEU A 145 -10.13 5.96 -20.29
CA LEU A 145 -9.44 7.25 -20.14
C LEU A 145 -8.36 7.20 -19.05
N MET A 146 -8.63 6.57 -17.90
CA MET A 146 -7.67 6.47 -16.79
C MET A 146 -6.49 5.53 -17.02
N LEU A 147 -6.64 4.57 -17.93
CA LEU A 147 -5.58 3.65 -18.31
C LEU A 147 -4.80 4.10 -19.56
N ARG A 148 -4.94 5.36 -19.99
CA ARG A 148 -4.19 5.92 -21.13
C ARG A 148 -2.80 6.41 -20.72
N TYR A 149 -1.91 6.42 -21.70
CA TYR A 149 -0.61 7.08 -21.59
C TYR A 149 -0.77 8.57 -21.96
N CYS A 150 -0.84 9.42 -20.93
CA CYS A 150 -0.97 10.87 -21.08
C CYS A 150 0.18 11.57 -20.38
N GLU A 151 0.88 12.46 -21.08
CA GLU A 151 1.99 13.22 -20.51
C GLU A 151 1.58 14.69 -20.29
N SER A 152 1.98 15.27 -19.16
CA SER A 152 1.82 16.69 -18.78
C SER A 152 0.48 17.33 -19.19
N LYS A 153 0.45 18.09 -20.31
CA LYS A 153 -0.73 18.83 -20.79
C LYS A 153 -1.91 17.91 -21.11
N GLU A 154 -1.64 16.71 -21.59
CA GLU A 154 -2.68 15.76 -21.98
C GLU A 154 -3.32 15.10 -20.77
N ALA A 155 -2.55 14.89 -19.70
CA ALA A 155 -3.09 14.42 -18.43
C ALA A 155 -4.03 15.47 -17.83
N GLN A 156 -3.72 16.76 -17.97
CA GLN A 156 -4.62 17.85 -17.59
C GLN A 156 -5.90 17.86 -18.44
N VAL A 157 -5.80 17.67 -19.76
CA VAL A 157 -6.96 17.55 -20.66
C VAL A 157 -7.82 16.34 -20.29
N CYS A 158 -7.21 15.18 -20.03
CA CYS A 158 -7.91 13.98 -19.61
C CYS A 158 -8.67 14.21 -18.29
N ASN A 159 -8.06 14.90 -17.32
CA ASN A 159 -8.71 15.27 -16.07
C ASN A 159 -9.86 16.25 -16.28
N LEU A 160 -9.69 17.22 -17.18
CA LEU A 160 -10.74 18.18 -17.51
C LEU A 160 -11.94 17.48 -18.15
N LEU A 161 -11.69 16.56 -19.10
CA LEU A 161 -12.71 15.70 -19.69
C LEU A 161 -13.46 14.90 -18.63
N LEU A 162 -12.73 14.29 -17.68
CA LEU A 162 -13.37 13.58 -16.57
C LEU A 162 -14.23 14.48 -15.70
N ARG A 163 -13.74 15.65 -15.32
CA ARG A 163 -14.52 16.61 -14.53
C ARG A 163 -15.79 17.00 -15.27
N PHE A 164 -15.75 17.19 -16.59
CA PHE A 164 -16.95 17.48 -17.36
C PHE A 164 -17.90 16.30 -17.45
N LEU A 165 -17.39 15.10 -17.75
CA LEU A 165 -18.23 13.90 -17.87
C LEU A 165 -18.92 13.52 -16.57
N LEU A 166 -18.23 13.67 -15.46
CA LEU A 166 -18.72 13.25 -14.15
C LEU A 166 -19.47 14.39 -13.45
N LEU A 167 -18.90 15.60 -13.38
CA LEU A 167 -19.42 16.66 -12.50
C LEU A 167 -20.37 17.64 -13.20
N LYS A 168 -20.15 17.94 -14.48
CA LYS A 168 -20.98 18.94 -15.19
C LYS A 168 -22.35 18.38 -15.59
N ILE A 169 -22.45 17.07 -15.78
CA ILE A 169 -23.65 16.42 -16.29
C ILE A 169 -24.38 15.71 -15.14
N PRO A 170 -25.63 16.10 -14.83
CA PRO A 170 -26.32 15.56 -13.67
C PRO A 170 -26.73 14.10 -13.82
N ALA A 171 -26.80 13.57 -15.06
CA ALA A 171 -27.31 12.23 -15.36
C ALA A 171 -26.70 11.12 -14.49
N PHE A 172 -25.39 11.15 -14.23
CA PHE A 172 -24.76 10.15 -13.38
C PHE A 172 -24.92 10.45 -11.89
N ARG A 173 -24.81 11.71 -11.51
CA ARG A 173 -24.99 12.18 -10.13
C ARG A 173 -26.39 11.84 -9.59
N ASP A 174 -27.43 12.05 -10.38
CA ASP A 174 -28.81 11.82 -9.98
C ASP A 174 -29.12 10.32 -9.81
N ARG A 175 -28.49 9.46 -10.63
CA ARG A 175 -28.50 8.00 -10.49
C ARG A 175 -27.87 7.56 -9.17
N ILE A 176 -26.68 8.09 -8.86
CA ILE A 176 -25.99 7.78 -7.60
C ILE A 176 -26.81 8.24 -6.40
N HIS A 177 -27.31 9.47 -6.42
CA HIS A 177 -28.13 10.01 -5.34
C HIS A 177 -29.38 9.16 -5.08
N THR A 178 -30.10 8.80 -6.15
CA THR A 178 -31.26 7.89 -6.06
C THR A 178 -30.86 6.54 -5.49
N PHE A 179 -29.79 5.92 -6.00
CA PHE A 179 -29.35 4.59 -5.58
C PHE A 179 -28.93 4.56 -4.11
N VAL A 180 -28.15 5.55 -3.66
CA VAL A 180 -27.67 5.66 -2.28
C VAL A 180 -28.82 5.82 -1.29
N GLN A 181 -29.88 6.53 -1.69
CA GLN A 181 -31.07 6.76 -0.86
C GLN A 181 -32.01 5.56 -0.82
N GLU A 182 -32.30 4.95 -1.97
CA GLU A 182 -33.37 3.95 -2.10
C GLU A 182 -32.90 2.51 -1.84
N VAL A 183 -31.63 2.19 -2.11
CA VAL A 183 -31.10 0.82 -2.01
C VAL A 183 -30.17 0.65 -0.80
N PRO A 184 -30.43 -0.32 0.10
CA PRO A 184 -29.53 -0.60 1.21
C PRO A 184 -28.30 -1.42 0.78
N PRO A 185 -27.12 -1.21 1.39
CA PRO A 185 -25.88 -1.91 1.02
C PRO A 185 -25.78 -3.34 1.57
N ASP A 186 -26.27 -3.59 2.79
CA ASP A 186 -26.21 -4.90 3.44
C ASP A 186 -27.32 -5.82 2.90
N TYR A 187 -27.23 -6.25 1.63
CA TYR A 187 -28.31 -6.98 0.94
C TYR A 187 -28.80 -8.23 1.69
N TRP A 188 -27.92 -8.90 2.44
CA TRP A 188 -28.23 -10.09 3.23
C TRP A 188 -29.14 -9.81 4.44
N LYS A 189 -29.33 -8.54 4.83
CA LYS A 189 -30.23 -8.12 5.92
C LYS A 189 -31.62 -7.71 5.44
N HIS A 190 -31.84 -7.64 4.13
CA HIS A 190 -33.06 -7.08 3.54
C HIS A 190 -33.77 -8.09 2.63
N SER A 191 -34.97 -8.50 3.02
CA SER A 191 -35.82 -9.38 2.19
C SER A 191 -36.38 -8.68 0.95
N ASP A 192 -36.53 -7.35 0.99
CA ASP A 192 -37.09 -6.51 -0.07
C ASP A 192 -36.02 -5.90 -0.99
N TRP A 193 -34.75 -6.33 -0.86
CA TRP A 193 -33.63 -5.75 -1.61
C TRP A 193 -33.88 -5.78 -3.13
N HIS A 194 -34.36 -6.91 -3.65
CA HIS A 194 -34.57 -7.09 -5.10
C HIS A 194 -35.66 -6.16 -5.63
N GLN A 195 -36.73 -5.95 -4.86
CA GLN A 195 -37.80 -5.02 -5.22
C GLN A 195 -37.30 -3.58 -5.31
N LYS A 196 -36.49 -3.15 -4.34
CA LYS A 196 -35.86 -1.81 -4.35
C LYS A 196 -34.90 -1.62 -5.52
N HIS A 197 -34.10 -2.65 -5.83
CA HIS A 197 -33.20 -2.63 -6.98
C HIS A 197 -33.95 -2.62 -8.32
N GLN A 198 -35.04 -3.38 -8.44
CA GLN A 198 -35.92 -3.32 -9.61
C GLN A 198 -36.56 -1.93 -9.76
N ALA A 199 -37.03 -1.31 -8.67
CA ALA A 199 -37.56 0.06 -8.71
C ALA A 199 -36.52 1.07 -9.20
N TYR A 200 -35.27 0.92 -8.76
CA TYR A 200 -34.15 1.71 -9.29
C TYR A 200 -33.98 1.52 -10.80
N HIS A 201 -34.01 0.28 -11.30
CA HIS A 201 -33.90 -0.01 -12.74
C HIS A 201 -35.12 0.43 -13.55
N GLN A 202 -36.32 0.45 -12.95
CA GLN A 202 -37.51 1.02 -13.59
C GLN A 202 -37.36 2.53 -13.81
N LYS A 203 -36.75 3.23 -12.84
CA LYS A 203 -36.49 4.67 -12.92
C LYS A 203 -35.28 5.01 -13.79
N TRP A 204 -34.23 4.20 -13.72
CA TRP A 204 -32.93 4.42 -14.34
C TRP A 204 -32.48 3.21 -15.17
N GLY A 205 -33.30 2.81 -16.14
CA GLY A 205 -33.05 1.64 -16.97
C GLY A 205 -31.73 1.71 -17.75
N GLU A 206 -31.03 0.58 -17.80
CA GLU A 206 -29.76 0.44 -18.52
C GLU A 206 -29.96 -0.21 -19.90
N LYS A 207 -29.40 0.46 -20.91
CA LYS A 207 -29.50 0.12 -22.33
C LYS A 207 -28.14 -0.40 -22.81
N PHE A 208 -28.06 -1.69 -23.18
CA PHE A 208 -26.79 -2.37 -23.51
C PHE A 208 -26.64 -2.73 -24.99
N TYR A 209 -27.73 -2.71 -25.77
CA TYR A 209 -27.76 -3.11 -27.18
C TYR A 209 -28.06 -1.93 -28.10
N PHE A 210 -27.51 -0.76 -27.74
CA PHE A 210 -27.61 0.49 -28.51
C PHE A 210 -29.05 0.94 -28.72
N GLU A 211 -29.93 0.71 -27.75
CA GLU A 211 -31.37 0.98 -27.82
C GLU A 211 -31.63 2.46 -28.12
N GLY A 212 -30.89 3.37 -27.48
CA GLY A 212 -31.02 4.80 -27.78
C GLY A 212 -30.58 5.18 -29.19
N LEU A 213 -29.61 4.47 -29.77
CA LEU A 213 -29.24 4.63 -31.18
C LEU A 213 -30.30 4.06 -32.13
N ARG A 214 -30.93 2.94 -31.77
CA ARG A 214 -32.06 2.36 -32.52
C ARG A 214 -33.24 3.32 -32.53
N GLU A 215 -33.61 3.85 -31.37
CA GLU A 215 -34.67 4.84 -31.19
C GLU A 215 -34.37 6.10 -32.03
N ALA A 216 -33.15 6.64 -31.95
CA ALA A 216 -32.79 7.85 -32.69
C ALA A 216 -32.72 7.67 -34.22
N THR A 217 -32.56 6.43 -34.70
CA THR A 217 -32.47 6.12 -36.14
C THR A 217 -33.76 5.55 -36.71
N ASN A 218 -34.84 5.47 -35.91
CA ASN A 218 -36.09 4.80 -36.28
C ASN A 218 -35.87 3.36 -36.79
N ALA A 219 -34.81 2.69 -36.32
CA ALA A 219 -34.55 1.30 -36.67
C ALA A 219 -35.57 0.40 -35.97
N SER A 220 -36.03 -0.65 -36.64
CA SER A 220 -36.99 -1.61 -36.08
C SER A 220 -36.52 -2.12 -34.71
N SER A 221 -37.42 -2.05 -33.72
CA SER A 221 -37.19 -2.58 -32.38
C SER A 221 -36.79 -4.05 -32.47
N HIS A 222 -35.59 -4.38 -32.01
CA HIS A 222 -35.20 -5.77 -31.84
C HIS A 222 -35.55 -6.16 -30.42
N ASN A 223 -36.37 -7.20 -30.26
CA ASN A 223 -36.59 -7.83 -28.95
C ASN A 223 -35.30 -8.57 -28.58
N VAL A 224 -34.32 -7.85 -28.02
CA VAL A 224 -33.15 -8.47 -27.44
C VAL A 224 -33.55 -8.99 -26.06
N ALA A 225 -33.44 -10.29 -25.84
CA ALA A 225 -33.61 -10.87 -24.52
C ALA A 225 -32.42 -10.46 -23.64
N TYR A 226 -32.69 -9.68 -22.60
CA TYR A 226 -31.68 -9.32 -21.61
C TYR A 226 -31.36 -10.53 -20.72
N LEU A 227 -30.10 -10.66 -20.33
CA LEU A 227 -29.73 -11.58 -19.27
C LEU A 227 -30.24 -11.05 -17.92
N PRO A 228 -30.55 -11.92 -16.94
CA PRO A 228 -31.03 -11.48 -15.63
C PRO A 228 -30.02 -10.57 -14.91
N ILE A 229 -30.48 -9.40 -14.48
CA ILE A 229 -29.68 -8.43 -13.71
C ILE A 229 -30.16 -8.47 -12.26
N ASN A 230 -29.50 -9.31 -11.45
CA ASN A 230 -29.92 -9.52 -10.06
C ASN A 230 -29.39 -8.46 -9.10
N PHE A 231 -28.15 -7.99 -9.29
CA PHE A 231 -27.48 -7.09 -8.33
C PHE A 231 -26.83 -5.86 -8.99
N GLY A 232 -26.32 -6.02 -10.20
CA GLY A 232 -25.53 -5.00 -10.87
C GLY A 232 -26.34 -3.77 -11.26
N ASN A 233 -25.65 -2.63 -11.25
CA ASN A 233 -26.05 -1.40 -11.94
C ASN A 233 -24.81 -0.57 -12.24
N VAL A 234 -24.98 0.51 -13.00
CA VAL A 234 -23.89 1.41 -13.42
C VAL A 234 -23.16 2.05 -12.24
N CYS A 235 -23.85 2.34 -11.13
CA CYS A 235 -23.24 2.92 -9.93
C CYS A 235 -22.26 1.92 -9.30
N LEU A 236 -22.68 0.67 -9.08
CA LEU A 236 -21.83 -0.38 -8.52
C LEU A 236 -20.69 -0.77 -9.48
N ARG A 237 -20.95 -0.82 -10.80
CA ARG A 237 -19.89 -1.06 -11.81
C ARG A 237 -18.86 0.06 -11.87
N PHE A 238 -19.26 1.29 -11.55
CA PHE A 238 -18.36 2.45 -11.52
C PHE A 238 -17.52 2.52 -10.25
N LEU A 239 -17.92 1.89 -9.15
CA LEU A 239 -17.22 2.03 -7.86
C LEU A 239 -15.75 1.58 -7.90
N PRO A 240 -15.39 0.42 -8.49
CA PRO A 240 -13.97 0.07 -8.68
C PRO A 240 -13.23 1.01 -9.64
N VAL A 241 -13.95 1.64 -10.58
CA VAL A 241 -13.36 2.64 -11.49
C VAL A 241 -13.09 3.95 -10.72
N LEU A 242 -13.94 4.30 -9.76
CA LEU A 242 -13.76 5.48 -8.90
C LEU A 242 -12.47 5.38 -8.07
N ASP A 243 -12.12 4.19 -7.57
CA ASP A 243 -10.85 3.95 -6.87
C ASP A 243 -9.64 4.28 -7.76
N VAL A 244 -9.66 3.78 -9.00
CA VAL A 244 -8.60 4.05 -10.00
C VAL A 244 -8.56 5.54 -10.33
N VAL A 245 -9.72 6.20 -10.49
CA VAL A 245 -9.79 7.64 -10.75
C VAL A 245 -9.13 8.41 -9.59
N ILE A 246 -9.45 8.09 -8.33
CA ILE A 246 -8.86 8.76 -7.17
C ILE A 246 -7.34 8.59 -7.16
N HIS A 247 -6.82 7.39 -7.43
CA HIS A 247 -5.38 7.13 -7.53
C HIS A 247 -4.71 7.99 -8.60
N ARG A 248 -5.31 8.11 -9.80
CA ARG A 248 -4.79 8.99 -10.86
C ARG A 248 -4.80 10.47 -10.45
N PHE A 249 -5.80 10.92 -9.70
CA PHE A 249 -5.87 12.29 -9.21
C PHE A 249 -4.81 12.58 -8.13
N ILE A 250 -4.46 11.59 -7.30
CA ILE A 250 -3.38 11.72 -6.31
C ILE A 250 -2.02 11.91 -7.01
N GLU A 251 -1.76 11.13 -8.07
CA GLU A 251 -0.49 11.14 -8.82
C GLU A 251 -0.23 12.45 -9.59
N LEU A 252 -1.29 13.21 -9.94
CA LEU A 252 -1.18 14.39 -10.80
C LEU A 252 -1.13 15.71 -10.00
N PRO A 253 -0.08 16.54 -10.14
CA PRO A 253 -0.05 17.92 -9.63
C PRO A 253 -0.54 18.96 -10.66
N PRO A 254 -1.23 20.07 -10.27
CA PRO A 254 -1.97 20.35 -9.04
C PRO A 254 -3.48 20.14 -9.27
N VAL A 255 -4.01 18.95 -8.93
CA VAL A 255 -5.43 18.61 -9.20
C VAL A 255 -6.25 18.48 -7.90
N SER A 256 -5.74 18.95 -6.76
CA SER A 256 -6.37 18.77 -5.43
C SER A 256 -7.86 19.17 -5.39
N ALA A 257 -8.22 20.33 -5.97
CA ALA A 257 -9.60 20.79 -6.04
C ALA A 257 -10.54 19.84 -6.83
N GLY A 258 -9.98 19.13 -7.82
CA GLY A 258 -10.75 18.15 -8.59
C GLY A 258 -11.04 16.89 -7.80
N LEU A 259 -10.08 16.42 -7.02
CA LEU A 259 -10.25 15.27 -6.15
C LEU A 259 -11.29 15.56 -5.07
N GLU A 260 -11.22 16.73 -4.44
CA GLU A 260 -12.19 17.14 -3.41
C GLU A 260 -13.61 17.27 -3.98
N SER A 261 -13.76 17.84 -5.17
CA SER A 261 -15.05 17.92 -5.86
C SER A 261 -15.59 16.53 -6.23
N LEU A 262 -14.74 15.62 -6.71
CA LEU A 262 -15.10 14.23 -7.00
C LEU A 262 -15.59 13.51 -5.73
N LEU A 263 -14.83 13.61 -4.64
CA LEU A 263 -15.19 13.02 -3.35
C LEU A 263 -16.48 13.61 -2.78
N HIS A 264 -16.73 14.92 -2.96
CA HIS A 264 -17.97 15.55 -2.53
C HIS A 264 -19.21 15.00 -3.29
N ASN A 265 -19.11 14.82 -4.61
CA ASN A 265 -20.25 14.41 -5.44
C ASN A 265 -20.51 12.90 -5.43
N PHE A 266 -19.46 12.08 -5.34
CA PHE A 266 -19.55 10.62 -5.49
C PHE A 266 -19.15 9.83 -4.26
N GLY A 267 -18.67 10.51 -3.21
CA GLY A 267 -18.21 9.88 -1.98
C GLY A 267 -19.24 8.98 -1.32
N ALA A 268 -20.52 9.34 -1.39
CA ALA A 268 -21.60 8.55 -0.81
C ALA A 268 -21.75 7.16 -1.46
N LEU A 269 -21.18 6.94 -2.66
CA LEU A 269 -21.16 5.63 -3.32
C LEU A 269 -20.29 4.62 -2.56
N TYR A 270 -19.30 5.07 -1.78
CA TYR A 270 -18.47 4.18 -0.93
C TYR A 270 -19.28 3.42 0.11
N LYS A 271 -20.52 3.84 0.38
CA LYS A 271 -21.53 3.08 1.14
C LYS A 271 -21.68 1.63 0.69
N PHE A 272 -21.45 1.35 -0.58
CA PHE A 272 -21.56 0.02 -1.20
C PHE A 272 -20.20 -0.63 -1.51
N HIS A 273 -19.10 -0.01 -1.07
CA HIS A 273 -17.77 -0.55 -1.28
C HIS A 273 -17.59 -1.80 -0.41
N ASP A 274 -17.06 -2.87 -1.00
CA ASP A 274 -16.90 -4.16 -0.35
C ASP A 274 -15.75 -4.16 0.67
N ARG A 275 -14.67 -3.41 0.38
CA ARG A 275 -13.47 -3.30 1.23
C ARG A 275 -12.98 -1.87 1.49
N PRO A 276 -13.79 -1.00 2.11
CA PRO A 276 -13.48 0.43 2.27
C PRO A 276 -12.25 0.69 3.14
N ILE A 277 -12.04 -0.07 4.23
CA ILE A 277 -10.88 0.11 5.10
C ILE A 277 -9.61 -0.38 4.40
N THR A 278 -9.69 -1.52 3.71
CA THR A 278 -8.58 -2.06 2.91
C THR A 278 -8.20 -1.11 1.77
N TYR A 279 -9.18 -0.52 1.08
CA TYR A 279 -8.94 0.50 0.06
C TYR A 279 -8.20 1.73 0.62
N LEU A 280 -8.68 2.27 1.75
CA LEU A 280 -8.01 3.39 2.42
C LEU A 280 -6.60 3.02 2.88
N TYR A 281 -6.43 1.86 3.50
CA TYR A 281 -5.13 1.37 3.94
C TYR A 281 -4.14 1.31 2.78
N ASN A 282 -4.50 0.64 1.68
CA ASN A 282 -3.64 0.53 0.51
C ASN A 282 -3.33 1.89 -0.11
N THR A 283 -4.32 2.77 -0.21
CA THR A 283 -4.17 4.11 -0.81
C THR A 283 -3.26 5.00 0.04
N LEU A 284 -3.47 5.04 1.35
CA LEU A 284 -2.66 5.80 2.30
C LEU A 284 -1.23 5.25 2.36
N TYR A 285 -1.08 3.93 2.40
CA TYR A 285 0.22 3.26 2.46
C TYR A 285 1.03 3.54 1.19
N TYR A 286 0.44 3.30 0.02
CA TYR A 286 1.11 3.42 -1.27
C TYR A 286 1.45 4.87 -1.62
N TYR A 287 0.53 5.81 -1.36
CA TYR A 287 0.72 7.24 -1.65
C TYR A 287 1.17 8.07 -0.44
N ASN A 288 1.74 7.43 0.60
CA ASN A 288 2.09 8.08 1.87
C ASN A 288 2.88 9.38 1.68
N HIS A 289 3.93 9.36 0.84
CA HIS A 289 4.74 10.55 0.56
C HIS A 289 3.94 11.70 -0.07
N MET A 290 3.06 11.41 -1.04
CA MET A 290 2.26 12.43 -1.74
C MET A 290 1.14 12.98 -0.85
N LEU A 291 0.50 12.12 -0.06
CA LEU A 291 -0.61 12.52 0.81
C LEU A 291 -0.13 13.27 2.06
N ASN A 292 1.10 13.00 2.53
CA ASN A 292 1.75 13.81 3.57
C ASN A 292 1.95 15.26 3.15
N GLN A 293 2.20 15.52 1.86
CA GLN A 293 2.28 16.88 1.31
C GLN A 293 0.90 17.52 1.04
N ARG A 294 -0.17 16.73 1.04
CA ARG A 294 -1.55 17.14 0.70
C ARG A 294 -2.53 16.79 1.81
N GLN A 295 -2.27 17.30 3.01
CA GLN A 295 -3.01 16.94 4.22
C GLN A 295 -4.54 17.13 4.09
N ALA A 296 -5.00 18.20 3.44
CA ALA A 296 -6.43 18.46 3.24
C ALA A 296 -7.11 17.36 2.39
N SER A 297 -6.50 16.99 1.27
CA SER A 297 -7.03 15.91 0.41
C SER A 297 -6.99 14.55 1.10
N ARG A 298 -5.95 14.28 1.92
CA ARG A 298 -5.88 13.07 2.75
C ARG A 298 -7.02 13.02 3.78
N LYS A 299 -7.19 14.09 4.57
CA LYS A 299 -8.29 14.20 5.54
C LYS A 299 -9.65 14.02 4.85
N LYS A 300 -9.84 14.67 3.70
CA LYS A 300 -11.10 14.58 2.94
C LYS A 300 -11.38 13.17 2.44
N LEU A 301 -10.38 12.47 1.90
CA LEU A 301 -10.52 11.09 1.42
C LEU A 301 -11.01 10.16 2.54
N VAL A 302 -10.34 10.22 3.69
CA VAL A 302 -10.65 9.37 4.86
C VAL A 302 -12.03 9.70 5.42
N SER A 303 -12.32 10.99 5.60
CA SER A 303 -13.61 11.49 6.08
C SER A 303 -14.77 11.05 5.17
N VAL A 304 -14.59 11.14 3.85
CA VAL A 304 -15.64 10.78 2.89
C VAL A 304 -15.88 9.27 2.83
N VAL A 305 -14.83 8.46 2.75
CA VAL A 305 -14.97 7.00 2.63
C VAL A 305 -15.53 6.40 3.92
N ILE A 306 -15.00 6.77 5.09
CA ILE A 306 -15.53 6.28 6.38
C ILE A 306 -16.89 6.90 6.69
N GLY A 307 -17.07 8.19 6.40
CA GLY A 307 -18.32 8.92 6.63
C GLY A 307 -19.50 8.37 5.82
N ALA A 308 -19.26 7.73 4.67
CA ALA A 308 -20.31 7.05 3.90
C ALA A 308 -21.03 5.94 4.70
N PHE A 309 -20.42 5.43 5.77
CA PHE A 309 -20.97 4.40 6.65
C PHE A 309 -21.58 4.94 7.95
N ALA A 310 -21.58 6.26 8.19
CA ALA A 310 -22.01 6.86 9.47
C ALA A 310 -23.44 6.47 9.90
N ASN A 311 -24.34 6.24 8.94
CA ASN A 311 -25.73 5.87 9.20
C ASN A 311 -25.99 4.35 9.16
N ILE A 312 -24.95 3.53 8.99
CA ILE A 312 -25.06 2.07 8.73
C ILE A 312 -24.26 1.27 9.75
N ARG A 313 -23.12 1.80 10.16
CA ARG A 313 -22.23 1.18 11.13
C ARG A 313 -22.30 1.97 12.45
N PRO A 314 -22.23 1.29 13.60
CA PRO A 314 -22.22 1.96 14.90
C PRO A 314 -21.08 2.99 15.04
N PRO A 315 -21.16 3.94 15.97
CA PRO A 315 -20.03 4.82 16.28
C PRO A 315 -18.80 4.01 16.72
N ASN A 316 -17.61 4.57 16.55
CA ASN A 316 -16.33 3.92 16.86
C ASN A 316 -16.09 2.57 16.15
N TRP A 317 -16.80 2.30 15.04
CA TRP A 317 -16.61 1.08 14.27
C TRP A 317 -15.27 1.02 13.54
N CYS A 318 -14.67 2.16 13.23
CA CYS A 318 -13.37 2.27 12.56
C CYS A 318 -12.51 3.34 13.25
N LEU A 319 -12.81 4.62 13.00
CA LEU A 319 -12.06 5.75 13.57
C LEU A 319 -12.47 6.02 15.03
N SER A 320 -11.52 6.42 15.87
CA SER A 320 -11.78 6.81 17.25
C SER A 320 -12.62 8.08 17.32
N ASN A 321 -13.44 8.21 18.36
CA ASN A 321 -14.27 9.40 18.57
C ASN A 321 -13.42 10.68 18.68
N VAL A 322 -12.28 10.60 19.37
CA VAL A 322 -11.33 11.72 19.49
C VAL A 322 -10.83 12.17 18.12
N PHE A 323 -10.51 11.23 17.22
CA PHE A 323 -10.10 11.57 15.87
C PHE A 323 -11.25 12.20 15.05
N LEU A 324 -12.47 11.67 15.18
CA LEU A 324 -13.66 12.21 14.49
C LEU A 324 -14.00 13.64 14.92
N GLU A 325 -13.85 13.97 16.20
CA GLU A 325 -14.02 15.33 16.72
C GLU A 325 -12.99 16.29 16.10
N ASN A 326 -11.73 15.86 16.00
CA ASN A 326 -10.62 16.65 15.44
C ASN A 326 -10.58 16.66 13.90
N LEU A 327 -11.30 15.77 13.20
CA LEU A 327 -11.43 15.82 11.75
C LEU A 327 -12.21 17.06 11.28
N ASN A 328 -13.11 17.56 12.13
CA ASN A 328 -13.99 18.69 11.82
C ASN A 328 -13.42 20.04 12.26
N THR A 329 -12.25 20.05 12.91
CA THR A 329 -11.58 21.27 13.35
C THR A 329 -10.47 21.68 12.38
N ASP A 330 -10.36 22.98 12.11
CA ASP A 330 -9.30 23.56 11.25
C ASP A 330 -7.95 23.70 11.98
N SER A 331 -7.84 23.24 13.22
CA SER A 331 -6.61 23.35 14.02
C SER A 331 -5.57 22.27 13.66
N GLU A 332 -4.29 22.62 13.78
CA GLU A 332 -3.18 21.66 13.77
C GLU A 332 -3.20 20.82 15.04
N TRP A 333 -4.09 19.83 15.09
CA TRP A 333 -4.17 18.92 16.22
C TRP A 333 -2.93 18.01 16.28
N LYS A 334 -2.22 18.06 17.40
CA LYS A 334 -1.13 17.15 17.74
C LYS A 334 -1.60 16.22 18.85
N PRO A 335 -1.77 14.91 18.57
CA PRO A 335 -2.19 13.96 19.59
C PRO A 335 -1.13 13.80 20.67
N ASN A 336 -1.57 13.70 21.92
CA ASN A 336 -0.71 13.42 23.07
C ASN A 336 -0.46 11.91 23.24
N LEU A 337 0.40 11.53 24.19
CA LEU A 337 0.73 10.14 24.46
C LEU A 337 -0.51 9.29 24.82
N GLU A 338 -1.45 9.87 25.56
CA GLU A 338 -2.70 9.20 25.96
C GLU A 338 -3.56 8.79 24.76
N TYR A 339 -3.62 9.62 23.72
CA TYR A 339 -4.30 9.26 22.48
C TYR A 339 -3.68 8.01 21.83
N TYR A 340 -2.36 7.96 21.69
CA TYR A 340 -1.68 6.78 21.12
C TYR A 340 -1.85 5.55 22.01
N CYS A 341 -1.83 5.72 23.34
CA CYS A 341 -2.11 4.65 24.29
C CYS A 341 -3.53 4.08 24.11
N GLY A 342 -4.54 4.94 24.00
CA GLY A 342 -5.92 4.51 23.72
C GLY A 342 -6.06 3.79 22.38
N MET A 343 -5.36 4.27 21.34
CA MET A 343 -5.35 3.65 20.00
C MET A 343 -4.78 2.24 20.00
N VAL A 344 -3.60 2.05 20.59
CA VAL A 344 -2.96 0.73 20.74
C VAL A 344 -3.78 -0.16 21.65
N GLY A 345 -4.33 0.42 22.73
CA GLY A 345 -5.23 -0.24 23.66
C GLY A 345 -6.40 -0.92 22.96
N ARG A 346 -7.03 -0.27 21.96
CA ARG A 346 -8.11 -0.90 21.18
C ARG A 346 -7.69 -2.22 20.54
N LEU A 347 -6.47 -2.31 20.01
CA LEU A 347 -5.94 -3.54 19.42
C LEU A 347 -5.59 -4.59 20.48
N VAL A 348 -4.95 -4.16 21.58
CA VAL A 348 -4.59 -5.04 22.71
C VAL A 348 -5.84 -5.70 23.30
N ASP A 349 -6.89 -4.92 23.52
CA ASP A 349 -8.16 -5.38 24.07
C ASP A 349 -8.84 -6.37 23.11
N THR A 350 -8.86 -6.07 21.80
CA THR A 350 -9.38 -6.98 20.77
C THR A 350 -8.60 -8.30 20.70
N ILE A 351 -7.26 -8.28 20.75
CA ILE A 351 -6.44 -9.51 20.75
C ILE A 351 -6.71 -10.34 22.01
N SER A 352 -7.00 -9.67 23.14
CA SER A 352 -7.31 -10.31 24.42
C SER A 352 -8.77 -10.79 24.52
N GLY A 353 -9.59 -10.60 23.47
CA GLY A 353 -10.98 -11.04 23.41
C GLY A 353 -12.02 -10.01 23.86
N ASN A 354 -11.60 -8.85 24.37
CA ASN A 354 -12.46 -7.78 24.87
C ASN A 354 -12.54 -6.62 23.85
N SER A 355 -12.99 -6.90 22.63
CA SER A 355 -12.96 -5.92 21.54
C SER A 355 -13.81 -4.68 21.84
N PRO A 356 -13.24 -3.46 21.80
CA PRO A 356 -14.00 -2.22 21.91
C PRO A 356 -14.71 -1.85 20.59
N PHE A 357 -14.39 -2.55 19.50
CA PHE A 357 -15.13 -2.45 18.24
C PHE A 357 -16.45 -3.22 18.33
N PRO A 358 -17.51 -2.74 17.65
CA PRO A 358 -18.80 -3.43 17.62
C PRO A 358 -18.67 -4.84 17.02
N ALA A 359 -19.55 -5.74 17.45
CA ALA A 359 -19.62 -7.09 16.90
C ALA A 359 -20.15 -7.06 15.46
N PHE A 360 -19.45 -7.76 14.55
CA PHE A 360 -19.84 -7.92 13.16
C PHE A 360 -20.09 -9.38 12.82
N ASP A 361 -20.91 -9.59 11.79
CA ASP A 361 -20.94 -10.86 11.08
C ASP A 361 -19.76 -10.89 10.09
N TRP A 362 -18.64 -11.48 10.53
CA TRP A 362 -17.38 -11.53 9.77
C TRP A 362 -17.49 -12.24 8.42
N ARG A 363 -18.56 -13.01 8.17
CA ARG A 363 -18.83 -13.64 6.87
C ARG A 363 -19.14 -12.63 5.77
N PHE A 364 -19.66 -11.46 6.15
CA PHE A 364 -20.02 -10.37 5.25
C PHE A 364 -19.18 -9.11 5.48
N HIS A 365 -18.04 -9.25 6.17
CA HIS A 365 -17.10 -8.16 6.43
C HIS A 365 -15.86 -8.30 5.53
N GLU A 366 -15.16 -7.20 5.27
CA GLU A 366 -13.90 -7.23 4.50
C GLU A 366 -12.75 -7.94 5.23
N PHE A 367 -12.90 -8.18 6.53
CA PHE A 367 -11.89 -8.80 7.39
C PHE A 367 -12.40 -10.12 7.95
N PRO A 368 -11.53 -11.14 8.09
CA PRO A 368 -11.93 -12.45 8.59
C PRO A 368 -12.10 -12.49 10.11
N SER A 369 -11.56 -11.51 10.85
CA SER A 369 -11.54 -11.51 12.31
C SER A 369 -11.52 -10.11 12.93
N PRO A 370 -11.94 -9.97 14.20
CA PRO A 370 -11.86 -8.72 14.94
C PRO A 370 -10.45 -8.12 14.98
N SER A 371 -9.42 -8.94 15.18
CA SER A 371 -8.03 -8.46 15.30
C SER A 371 -7.51 -7.90 13.98
N ALA A 372 -7.88 -8.50 12.84
CA ALA A 372 -7.54 -7.96 11.52
C ALA A 372 -8.22 -6.59 11.30
N HIS A 373 -9.51 -6.49 11.62
CA HIS A 373 -10.24 -5.22 11.57
C HIS A 373 -9.60 -4.14 12.44
N ALA A 374 -9.34 -4.44 13.71
CA ALA A 374 -8.71 -3.53 14.67
C ALA A 374 -7.34 -3.04 14.19
N LEU A 375 -6.51 -3.93 13.62
CA LEU A 375 -5.19 -3.57 13.10
C LEU A 375 -5.30 -2.58 11.94
N TYR A 376 -6.11 -2.89 10.93
CA TYR A 376 -6.20 -2.04 9.73
C TYR A 376 -6.95 -0.73 10.01
N ALA A 377 -7.98 -0.72 10.85
CA ALA A 377 -8.64 0.50 11.31
C ALA A 377 -7.65 1.43 12.03
N THR A 378 -6.83 0.88 12.93
CA THR A 378 -5.78 1.64 13.63
C THR A 378 -4.72 2.16 12.65
N CYS A 379 -4.25 1.35 11.70
CA CYS A 379 -3.26 1.80 10.71
C CYS A 379 -3.79 2.92 9.81
N VAL A 380 -5.05 2.83 9.35
CA VAL A 380 -5.72 3.88 8.57
C VAL A 380 -5.78 5.18 9.36
N GLU A 381 -6.17 5.12 10.64
CA GLU A 381 -6.23 6.30 11.49
C GLU A 381 -4.86 6.94 11.71
N LEU A 382 -3.83 6.14 12.02
CA LEU A 382 -2.46 6.63 12.21
C LEU A 382 -1.88 7.30 10.95
N MET A 383 -2.07 6.71 9.77
CA MET A 383 -1.63 7.31 8.50
C MET A 383 -2.40 8.58 8.12
N SER A 384 -3.54 8.83 8.78
CA SER A 384 -4.38 10.00 8.54
C SER A 384 -4.04 11.19 9.45
N LEU A 385 -3.20 10.99 10.47
CA LEU A 385 -2.80 12.04 11.41
C LEU A 385 -1.97 13.14 10.72
N PRO A 386 -2.16 14.42 11.09
CA PRO A 386 -1.36 15.54 10.59
C PRO A 386 0.01 15.62 11.28
N VAL A 387 0.65 14.48 11.54
CA VAL A 387 1.93 14.37 12.25
C VAL A 387 2.95 13.68 11.34
N ASN A 388 4.24 13.97 11.51
CA ASN A 388 5.29 13.29 10.76
C ASN A 388 5.31 11.79 11.11
N ASP A 389 5.43 10.94 10.10
CA ASP A 389 5.53 9.49 10.23
C ASP A 389 6.54 9.04 11.31
N LYS A 390 7.70 9.69 11.37
CA LYS A 390 8.74 9.36 12.36
C LYS A 390 8.31 9.69 13.79
N ASP A 391 7.60 10.79 13.98
CA ASP A 391 7.13 11.22 15.31
C ASP A 391 6.01 10.31 15.80
N ILE A 392 5.16 9.80 14.89
CA ILE A 392 4.17 8.76 15.22
C ILE A 392 4.89 7.47 15.64
N GLY A 393 5.91 7.04 14.89
CA GLY A 393 6.72 5.88 15.26
C GLY A 393 7.39 6.02 16.64
N LYS A 394 7.90 7.22 16.96
CA LYS A 394 8.44 7.55 18.29
C LYS A 394 7.38 7.54 19.37
N ALA A 395 6.23 8.17 19.15
CA ALA A 395 5.13 8.19 20.11
C ALA A 395 4.63 6.78 20.45
N LEU A 396 4.59 5.88 19.46
CA LEU A 396 4.25 4.46 19.67
C LEU A 396 5.25 3.76 20.60
N PHE A 397 6.56 4.00 20.45
CA PHE A 397 7.56 3.49 21.39
C PHE A 397 7.46 4.14 22.77
N SER A 398 7.19 5.45 22.84
CA SER A 398 7.02 6.19 24.09
C SER A 398 5.92 5.62 24.98
N ILE A 399 4.91 4.94 24.43
CA ILE A 399 3.89 4.23 25.24
C ILE A 399 4.55 3.24 26.20
N LEU A 400 5.59 2.53 25.73
CA LEU A 400 6.31 1.54 26.53
C LEU A 400 7.29 2.22 27.49
N TYR A 401 8.04 3.21 27.01
CA TYR A 401 9.09 3.87 27.78
C TYR A 401 8.54 4.81 28.87
N GLN A 402 7.44 5.52 28.58
CA GLN A 402 6.77 6.48 29.46
C GLN A 402 5.40 5.95 29.92
N CYS A 403 5.26 4.62 30.06
CA CYS A 403 3.98 4.00 30.40
C CYS A 403 3.35 4.56 31.69
N ALA A 404 4.17 4.95 32.68
CA ALA A 404 3.74 5.54 33.93
C ALA A 404 2.98 6.88 33.77
N GLU A 405 3.17 7.59 32.66
CA GLU A 405 2.47 8.86 32.35
C GLU A 405 1.09 8.63 31.73
N THR A 406 0.75 7.39 31.37
CA THR A 406 -0.51 7.03 30.71
C THR A 406 -1.53 6.46 31.69
N SER A 407 -2.81 6.61 31.39
CA SER A 407 -3.89 6.05 32.24
C SER A 407 -3.82 4.52 32.38
N ARG A 408 -3.21 3.83 31.41
CA ARG A 408 -3.05 2.37 31.37
C ARG A 408 -1.67 1.89 31.81
N GLY A 409 -0.86 2.73 32.48
CA GLY A 409 0.52 2.39 32.86
C GLY A 409 0.67 1.08 33.64
N PHE A 410 -0.18 0.86 34.65
CA PHE A 410 -0.16 -0.38 35.44
C PHE A 410 -0.47 -1.63 34.59
N GLU A 411 -1.39 -1.50 33.65
CA GLU A 411 -1.76 -2.58 32.74
C GLU A 411 -0.63 -2.89 31.74
N ILE A 412 0.00 -1.86 31.19
CA ILE A 412 1.15 -1.98 30.29
C ILE A 412 2.30 -2.70 31.01
N LEU A 413 2.58 -2.37 32.27
CA LEU A 413 3.64 -3.03 33.05
C LEU A 413 3.33 -4.53 33.28
N ASN A 414 2.08 -4.86 33.63
CA ASN A 414 1.67 -6.24 33.88
C ASN A 414 1.57 -7.08 32.60
N ASN A 415 1.27 -6.46 31.45
CA ASN A 415 1.06 -7.15 30.17
C ASN A 415 1.97 -6.60 29.05
N SER A 416 3.20 -6.24 29.41
CA SER A 416 4.15 -5.58 28.51
C SER A 416 4.38 -6.31 27.19
N ARG A 417 4.39 -7.65 27.21
CA ARG A 417 4.55 -8.46 25.99
C ARG A 417 3.44 -8.25 24.96
N THR A 418 2.18 -8.17 25.41
CA THR A 418 1.04 -7.99 24.50
C THR A 418 1.04 -6.59 23.91
N TRP A 419 1.39 -5.59 24.71
CA TRP A 419 1.54 -4.21 24.25
C TRP A 419 2.70 -4.08 23.24
N ILE A 420 3.87 -4.64 23.54
CA ILE A 420 5.01 -4.69 22.61
C ILE A 420 4.59 -5.37 21.30
N ASN A 421 3.88 -6.50 21.38
CA ASN A 421 3.40 -7.24 20.21
C ASN A 421 2.42 -6.42 19.36
N ALA A 422 1.44 -5.75 20.00
CA ALA A 422 0.45 -4.92 19.31
C ALA A 422 1.11 -3.71 18.62
N ILE A 423 2.02 -3.01 19.30
CA ILE A 423 2.74 -1.88 18.72
C ILE A 423 3.60 -2.35 17.55
N ALA A 424 4.29 -3.49 17.70
CA ALA A 424 5.09 -4.06 16.63
C ALA A 424 4.26 -4.48 15.41
N LEU A 425 3.07 -5.07 15.61
CA LEU A 425 2.12 -5.39 14.54
C LEU A 425 1.65 -4.14 13.80
N ILE A 426 1.31 -3.08 14.53
CA ILE A 426 0.92 -1.79 13.95
C ILE A 426 2.08 -1.20 13.16
N LEU A 427 3.26 -1.08 13.77
CA LEU A 427 4.41 -0.42 13.14
C LEU A 427 4.86 -1.16 11.88
N SER A 428 4.93 -2.49 11.92
CA SER A 428 5.28 -3.33 10.75
C SER A 428 4.24 -3.28 9.62
N SER A 429 3.01 -2.86 9.92
CA SER A 429 1.92 -2.66 8.96
C SER A 429 1.85 -1.23 8.42
N LEU A 430 2.66 -0.29 8.92
CA LEU A 430 2.74 1.08 8.43
C LEU A 430 3.86 1.25 7.38
N PRO A 431 3.86 2.34 6.59
CA PRO A 431 4.93 2.64 5.64
C PRO A 431 6.31 2.68 6.30
N GLU A 432 7.36 2.38 5.53
CA GLU A 432 8.75 2.31 6.02
C GLU A 432 9.20 3.57 6.77
N SER A 433 8.68 4.74 6.39
CA SER A 433 8.96 6.02 7.06
C SER A 433 8.63 6.02 8.55
N TYR A 434 7.60 5.28 8.98
CA TYR A 434 7.24 5.11 10.39
C TYR A 434 8.25 4.20 11.10
N CYS A 435 8.66 3.10 10.45
CA CYS A 435 9.63 2.13 10.97
C CYS A 435 11.04 2.68 11.17
N LYS A 436 11.38 3.84 10.58
CA LYS A 436 12.69 4.50 10.75
C LYS A 436 13.01 4.85 12.21
N VAL A 437 12.02 4.82 13.10
CA VAL A 437 12.24 4.95 14.55
C VAL A 437 13.10 3.81 15.13
N VAL A 438 12.98 2.58 14.62
CA VAL A 438 13.68 1.41 15.17
C VAL A 438 15.20 1.55 15.08
N PRO A 439 15.81 1.82 13.90
CA PRO A 439 17.26 2.04 13.83
C PRO A 439 17.71 3.29 14.59
N GLN A 440 16.85 4.30 14.76
CA GLN A 440 17.16 5.47 15.59
C GLN A 440 17.28 5.09 17.06
N LEU A 441 16.30 4.35 17.61
CA LEU A 441 16.31 3.89 19.00
C LEU A 441 17.48 2.94 19.29
N ILE A 442 17.82 2.06 18.33
CA ILE A 442 19.02 1.19 18.42
C ILE A 442 20.29 2.06 18.52
N SER A 443 20.39 3.08 17.67
CA SER A 443 21.55 3.98 17.69
C SER A 443 21.63 4.78 18.99
N GLU A 444 20.50 5.29 19.49
CA GLU A 444 20.41 6.00 20.77
C GLU A 444 20.81 5.09 21.95
N ALA A 445 20.35 3.83 21.98
CA ALA A 445 20.76 2.87 23.00
C ALA A 445 22.27 2.58 22.96
N LEU A 446 22.84 2.45 21.75
CA LEU A 446 24.27 2.25 21.56
C LEU A 446 25.10 3.46 22.04
N THR A 447 24.69 4.69 21.73
CA THR A 447 25.48 5.89 22.03
C THR A 447 25.26 6.47 23.42
N ASN A 448 24.04 6.45 23.94
CA ASN A 448 23.70 7.19 25.16
C ASN A 448 23.90 6.33 26.40
N ASP A 449 23.41 5.08 26.39
CA ASP A 449 23.44 4.21 27.56
C ASP A 449 24.62 3.25 27.55
N LEU A 450 24.88 2.61 26.41
CA LEU A 450 25.86 1.53 26.33
C LEU A 450 27.30 2.05 26.11
N ALA A 451 27.49 3.29 25.65
CA ALA A 451 28.83 3.84 25.42
C ALA A 451 29.62 4.05 26.72
N VAL A 452 28.93 4.36 27.82
CA VAL A 452 29.53 4.69 29.14
C VAL A 452 29.50 3.49 30.10
N LYS A 453 28.77 2.42 29.76
CA LYS A 453 28.66 1.24 30.62
C LYS A 453 29.95 0.41 30.58
N ASP A 454 30.64 0.37 31.70
CA ASP A 454 31.75 -0.56 31.91
C ASP A 454 31.21 -1.98 32.12
N VAL A 455 31.92 -2.94 31.56
CA VAL A 455 31.59 -4.37 31.56
C VAL A 455 32.26 -5.09 32.72
N THR A 456 33.05 -4.35 33.51
CA THR A 456 33.74 -4.82 34.71
C THR A 456 32.78 -5.48 35.70
N PRO A 457 32.99 -6.77 36.03
CA PRO A 457 32.38 -7.40 37.20
C PRO A 457 32.63 -6.56 38.46
N ILE A 458 31.64 -6.44 39.36
CA ILE A 458 31.81 -5.79 40.67
C ILE A 458 32.96 -6.45 41.47
N THR A 459 33.27 -7.71 41.20
CA THR A 459 34.38 -8.46 41.79
C THR A 459 35.77 -8.08 41.25
N ALA A 460 35.87 -7.44 40.09
CA ALA A 460 37.15 -7.08 39.46
C ALA A 460 37.82 -5.85 40.11
N THR A 461 37.05 -5.00 40.81
CA THR A 461 37.59 -3.82 41.52
C THR A 461 38.17 -4.15 42.90
N LEU A 462 37.96 -5.36 43.43
CA LEU A 462 38.31 -5.71 44.81
C LEU A 462 39.28 -6.89 44.96
N MET A 463 39.63 -7.61 43.88
CA MET A 463 40.44 -8.84 43.96
C MET A 463 41.52 -8.91 42.87
N PRO A 464 42.71 -9.48 43.16
CA PRO A 464 43.78 -9.64 42.17
C PRO A 464 43.37 -10.55 40.99
N GLU A 465 43.90 -10.26 39.80
CA GLU A 465 43.51 -10.77 38.46
C GLU A 465 43.32 -12.30 38.35
N ASN A 466 43.92 -13.08 39.24
CA ASN A 466 43.95 -14.54 39.16
C ASN A 466 42.77 -15.25 39.88
N MET A 467 41.86 -14.51 40.52
CA MET A 467 40.68 -15.09 41.19
C MET A 467 39.35 -14.42 40.80
N VAL A 468 39.30 -13.80 39.62
CA VAL A 468 38.04 -13.26 39.07
C VAL A 468 37.19 -14.45 38.61
N THR A 469 36.36 -14.98 39.50
CA THR A 469 35.19 -15.76 39.06
C THR A 469 34.29 -14.83 38.24
N PRO A 470 33.87 -15.21 37.02
CA PRO A 470 32.93 -14.40 36.27
C PRO A 470 31.68 -14.22 37.13
N SER A 471 31.44 -12.99 37.59
CA SER A 471 30.16 -12.68 38.22
C SER A 471 29.06 -13.04 37.23
N SER A 472 27.96 -13.61 37.72
CA SER A 472 26.74 -13.81 36.94
C SER A 472 26.43 -12.54 36.12
N PHE A 473 26.56 -12.67 34.79
CA PHE A 473 26.25 -11.69 33.73
C PHE A 473 25.49 -10.44 34.25
N SER A 474 26.19 -9.33 34.52
CA SER A 474 25.60 -8.13 35.13
C SER A 474 24.73 -7.28 34.18
N TYR A 475 24.25 -7.84 33.07
CA TYR A 475 23.44 -7.10 32.10
C TYR A 475 21.96 -7.45 32.13
N SER A 476 21.15 -6.44 32.45
CA SER A 476 19.69 -6.47 32.49
C SER A 476 19.04 -6.82 31.14
N PHE A 477 19.70 -6.60 29.99
CA PHE A 477 19.04 -6.83 28.68
C PHE A 477 18.98 -8.30 28.24
N TYR A 478 19.61 -9.23 28.97
CA TYR A 478 19.53 -10.65 28.63
C TYR A 478 18.18 -11.26 29.03
N SER A 479 17.61 -10.83 30.15
CA SER A 479 16.34 -11.33 30.66
C SER A 479 15.33 -10.19 30.82
N PHE A 480 14.60 -9.89 29.76
CA PHE A 480 13.50 -8.91 29.81
C PHE A 480 12.51 -9.23 30.94
N GLN A 481 12.16 -10.50 31.13
CA GLN A 481 11.19 -10.91 32.15
C GLN A 481 11.70 -10.66 33.58
N SER A 482 12.95 -10.99 33.87
CA SER A 482 13.52 -10.81 35.21
C SER A 482 13.62 -9.33 35.56
N ASN A 483 14.02 -8.49 34.60
CA ASN A 483 14.18 -7.06 34.82
C ASN A 483 12.84 -6.32 34.85
N ALA A 484 11.84 -6.77 34.08
CA ALA A 484 10.47 -6.31 34.22
C ALA A 484 9.92 -6.61 35.62
N ALA A 485 10.11 -7.83 36.12
CA ALA A 485 9.64 -8.24 37.45
C ALA A 485 10.35 -7.48 38.59
N ALA A 486 11.61 -7.10 38.40
CA ALA A 486 12.38 -6.31 39.36
C ALA A 486 12.21 -4.79 39.21
N CYS A 487 11.33 -4.33 38.30
CA CYS A 487 11.16 -2.91 37.96
C CYS A 487 12.48 -2.22 37.57
N SER A 488 13.40 -2.96 36.93
CA SER A 488 14.76 -2.53 36.59
C SER A 488 14.99 -2.47 35.08
N LEU A 489 13.93 -2.32 34.28
CA LEU A 489 14.04 -2.19 32.83
C LEU A 489 14.76 -0.90 32.46
N THR A 490 15.80 -1.06 31.65
CA THR A 490 16.56 0.02 31.03
C THR A 490 16.11 0.22 29.58
N LEU A 491 16.45 1.37 28.98
CA LEU A 491 16.15 1.66 27.58
C LEU A 491 16.70 0.55 26.63
N PRO A 492 17.94 0.04 26.76
CA PRO A 492 18.41 -1.08 25.96
C PRO A 492 17.52 -2.34 26.05
N ASP A 493 17.00 -2.67 27.24
CA ASP A 493 16.13 -3.83 27.44
C ASP A 493 14.84 -3.69 26.61
N LEU A 494 14.23 -2.50 26.68
CA LEU A 494 13.03 -2.15 25.93
C LEU A 494 13.29 -2.10 24.42
N VAL A 495 14.40 -1.52 23.98
CA VAL A 495 14.75 -1.40 22.56
C VAL A 495 14.98 -2.78 21.94
N VAL A 496 15.65 -3.72 22.63
CA VAL A 496 15.82 -5.10 22.15
C VAL A 496 14.47 -5.80 22.03
N ALA A 497 13.65 -5.75 23.07
CA ALA A 497 12.34 -6.41 23.05
C ALA A 497 11.44 -5.85 21.95
N PHE A 498 11.43 -4.52 21.80
CA PHE A 498 10.68 -3.81 20.78
C PHE A 498 11.17 -4.11 19.37
N ALA A 499 12.47 -3.97 19.09
CA ALA A 499 13.04 -4.24 17.79
C ALA A 499 12.83 -5.71 17.38
N ASN A 500 13.00 -6.65 18.31
CA ASN A 500 12.72 -8.06 18.06
C ASN A 500 11.23 -8.29 17.71
N ALA A 501 10.30 -7.68 18.44
CA ALA A 501 8.88 -7.81 18.10
C ALA A 501 8.56 -7.21 16.72
N VAL A 502 9.12 -6.03 16.38
CA VAL A 502 8.93 -5.40 15.08
C VAL A 502 9.49 -6.27 13.96
N TRP A 503 10.70 -6.80 14.11
CA TRP A 503 11.34 -7.67 13.12
C TRP A 503 10.66 -9.02 13.00
N TYR A 504 10.05 -9.54 14.07
CA TYR A 504 9.23 -10.74 14.02
C TYR A 504 8.04 -10.58 13.06
N HIS A 505 7.34 -9.45 13.13
CA HIS A 505 6.19 -9.15 12.24
C HIS A 505 6.58 -8.57 10.88
N SER A 506 7.83 -8.16 10.71
CA SER A 506 8.32 -7.56 9.47
C SER A 506 8.37 -8.57 8.32
N SER A 507 8.12 -8.10 7.10
CA SER A 507 8.32 -8.87 5.87
C SER A 507 9.83 -9.10 5.59
N LEU A 508 10.15 -10.09 4.75
CA LEU A 508 11.54 -10.33 4.30
C LEU A 508 12.15 -9.09 3.64
N GLY A 509 11.35 -8.27 2.97
CA GLY A 509 11.80 -7.04 2.31
C GLY A 509 12.44 -6.10 3.34
N HIS A 510 11.72 -5.81 4.42
CA HIS A 510 12.21 -4.98 5.52
C HIS A 510 13.43 -5.62 6.22
N LEU A 511 13.40 -6.92 6.51
CA LEU A 511 14.54 -7.59 7.14
C LEU A 511 15.81 -7.55 6.29
N SER A 512 15.68 -7.50 4.97
CA SER A 512 16.84 -7.43 4.09
C SER A 512 17.57 -6.09 4.08
N LEU A 513 17.03 -5.09 4.77
CA LEU A 513 17.72 -3.82 5.02
C LEU A 513 18.71 -3.92 6.21
N ILE A 514 18.55 -4.92 7.08
CA ILE A 514 19.34 -5.09 8.31
C ILE A 514 20.85 -5.20 8.05
N PRO A 515 21.35 -5.97 7.05
CA PRO A 515 22.79 -6.01 6.77
C PRO A 515 23.38 -4.63 6.43
N GLY A 516 22.64 -3.83 5.65
CA GLY A 516 23.03 -2.45 5.33
C GLY A 516 23.02 -1.55 6.56
N LEU A 517 21.98 -1.62 7.39
CA LEU A 517 21.92 -0.88 8.66
C LEU A 517 23.06 -1.27 9.61
N LEU A 518 23.36 -2.56 9.71
CA LEU A 518 24.44 -3.07 10.55
C LEU A 518 25.78 -2.51 10.10
N ARG A 519 26.09 -2.58 8.80
CA ARG A 519 27.35 -2.12 8.22
C ARG A 519 27.49 -0.59 8.27
N ASP A 520 26.48 0.12 7.82
CA ASP A 520 26.58 1.55 7.52
C ASP A 520 26.16 2.44 8.70
N THR A 521 25.35 1.93 9.64
CA THR A 521 24.81 2.69 10.77
C THR A 521 25.28 2.18 12.13
N PHE A 522 25.13 0.88 12.43
CA PHE A 522 25.38 0.37 13.79
C PHE A 522 26.86 0.08 14.06
N LYS A 523 27.56 -0.57 13.12
CA LYS A 523 28.98 -0.92 13.25
C LYS A 523 29.88 0.28 13.61
N PRO A 524 29.74 1.48 13.01
CA PRO A 524 30.53 2.65 13.41
C PRO A 524 30.35 3.09 14.88
N LEU A 525 29.19 2.77 15.47
CA LEU A 525 28.83 3.16 16.84
C LEU A 525 29.32 2.16 17.89
N ILE A 526 29.60 0.91 17.50
CA ILE A 526 30.01 -0.16 18.40
C ILE A 526 31.52 -0.10 18.61
N GLN A 527 31.92 0.22 19.84
CA GLN A 527 33.31 0.43 20.26
C GLN A 527 33.69 -0.33 21.53
N ASN A 528 32.72 -0.83 22.30
CA ASN A 528 32.95 -1.58 23.52
C ASN A 528 32.20 -2.93 23.55
N GLU A 529 32.54 -3.76 24.55
CA GLU A 529 31.98 -5.10 24.70
C GLU A 529 30.46 -5.09 24.96
N ALA A 530 29.94 -4.15 25.75
CA ALA A 530 28.50 -4.06 26.04
C ALA A 530 27.67 -3.81 24.77
N GLN A 531 28.12 -2.89 23.93
CA GLN A 531 27.50 -2.55 22.65
C GLN A 531 27.53 -3.74 21.68
N PHE A 532 28.63 -4.50 21.66
CA PHE A 532 28.74 -5.70 20.81
C PHE A 532 27.79 -6.81 21.25
N LEU A 533 27.72 -7.06 22.55
CA LEU A 533 26.80 -8.01 23.15
C LEU A 533 25.33 -7.65 22.89
N PHE A 534 24.99 -6.36 22.97
CA PHE A 534 23.68 -5.84 22.58
C PHE A 534 23.35 -6.15 21.11
N ALA A 535 24.28 -5.90 20.19
CA ALA A 535 24.09 -6.21 18.77
C ALA A 535 23.90 -7.72 18.52
N CYS A 536 24.65 -8.58 19.21
CA CYS A 536 24.47 -10.03 19.14
C CYS A 536 23.08 -10.46 19.64
N ARG A 537 22.61 -9.87 20.74
CA ARG A 537 21.28 -10.15 21.32
C ARG A 537 20.15 -9.72 20.41
N LEU A 538 20.33 -8.60 19.71
CA LEU A 538 19.38 -8.04 18.75
C LEU A 538 19.26 -8.93 17.50
N LEU A 539 20.38 -9.40 16.94
CA LEU A 539 20.40 -10.14 15.67
C LEU A 539 20.23 -11.65 15.82
N GLY A 540 20.73 -12.23 16.92
CA GLY A 540 20.76 -13.67 17.16
C GLY A 540 19.42 -14.40 16.91
N PRO A 541 18.29 -13.92 17.45
CA PRO A 541 16.98 -14.57 17.26
C PRO A 541 16.53 -14.69 15.80
N PHE A 542 17.03 -13.83 14.90
CA PHE A 542 16.63 -13.79 13.49
C PHE A 542 17.56 -14.57 12.57
N LEU A 543 18.68 -15.11 13.07
CA LEU A 543 19.62 -15.87 12.25
C LEU A 543 18.96 -17.06 11.55
N PHE A 544 18.10 -17.82 12.25
CA PHE A 544 17.37 -18.93 11.66
C PHE A 544 16.41 -18.47 10.55
N ARG A 545 15.77 -17.32 10.72
CA ARG A 545 14.88 -16.74 9.72
C ARG A 545 15.66 -16.30 8.48
N PHE A 546 16.82 -15.64 8.65
CA PHE A 546 17.70 -15.32 7.53
C PHE A 546 18.26 -16.58 6.85
N TYR A 547 18.63 -17.61 7.61
CA TYR A 547 19.07 -18.89 7.07
C TYR A 547 17.99 -19.52 6.19
N SER A 548 16.75 -19.56 6.67
CA SER A 548 15.64 -20.22 5.97
C SER A 548 15.12 -19.42 4.77
N GLU A 549 15.04 -18.10 4.92
CA GLU A 549 14.31 -17.24 3.98
C GLU A 549 15.23 -16.41 3.05
N LYS A 550 16.43 -16.02 3.53
CA LYS A 550 17.34 -15.14 2.77
C LYS A 550 18.83 -15.35 3.12
N PRO A 551 19.44 -16.48 2.73
CA PRO A 551 20.80 -16.87 3.16
C PRO A 551 21.89 -15.83 2.87
N ARG A 552 21.78 -15.05 1.80
CA ARG A 552 22.75 -13.99 1.47
C ARG A 552 22.87 -12.94 2.59
N CYS A 553 21.75 -12.52 3.17
CA CYS A 553 21.73 -11.56 4.26
C CYS A 553 22.40 -12.13 5.52
N LEU A 554 22.21 -13.42 5.81
CA LEU A 554 22.89 -14.10 6.91
C LEU A 554 24.41 -14.05 6.74
N LEU A 555 24.92 -14.36 5.54
CA LEU A 555 26.37 -14.33 5.28
C LEU A 555 26.96 -12.93 5.48
N GLU A 556 26.26 -11.89 5.02
CA GLU A 556 26.66 -10.49 5.25
C GLU A 556 26.66 -10.13 6.74
N ILE A 557 25.58 -10.46 7.46
CA ILE A 557 25.48 -10.21 8.91
C ILE A 557 26.61 -10.91 9.67
N ALA A 558 26.89 -12.18 9.36
CA ALA A 558 27.94 -12.93 10.01
C ALA A 558 29.32 -12.29 9.79
N LYS A 559 29.65 -11.91 8.55
CA LYS A 559 30.91 -11.19 8.24
C LYS A 559 31.02 -9.88 9.01
N GLU A 560 29.95 -9.10 9.06
CA GLU A 560 29.95 -7.83 9.80
C GLU A 560 30.11 -8.04 11.31
N LEU A 561 29.54 -9.10 11.90
CA LEU A 561 29.75 -9.42 13.32
C LEU A 561 31.22 -9.72 13.64
N TYR A 562 31.94 -10.48 12.79
CA TYR A 562 33.38 -10.68 12.95
C TYR A 562 34.16 -9.36 12.82
N ALA A 563 33.79 -8.53 11.85
CA ALA A 563 34.42 -7.22 11.67
C ALA A 563 34.21 -6.28 12.87
N ILE A 564 33.02 -6.31 13.49
CA ILE A 564 32.73 -5.54 14.71
C ILE A 564 33.53 -6.10 15.89
N LEU A 565 33.61 -7.42 16.06
CA LEU A 565 34.41 -8.04 17.12
C LEU A 565 35.87 -7.61 17.05
N ASP A 566 36.47 -7.58 15.85
CA ASP A 566 37.85 -7.13 15.66
C ASP A 566 38.07 -5.67 16.08
N VAL A 567 37.09 -4.79 15.83
CA VAL A 567 37.14 -3.38 16.29
C VAL A 567 37.07 -3.30 17.81
N VAL A 568 36.15 -4.03 18.43
CA VAL A 568 35.94 -4.04 19.88
C VAL A 568 37.15 -4.63 20.59
N ASP A 569 37.71 -5.71 20.05
CA ASP A 569 38.92 -6.37 20.53
C ASP A 569 40.11 -5.40 20.59
N LYS A 570 40.27 -4.54 19.57
CA LYS A 570 41.38 -3.58 19.50
C LYS A 570 41.18 -2.37 20.40
N LYS A 571 39.93 -1.98 20.69
CA LYS A 571 39.61 -0.80 21.49
C LYS A 571 39.53 -1.09 23.00
N CYS A 572 39.04 -2.26 23.37
CA CYS A 572 38.89 -2.63 24.77
C CYS A 572 40.21 -3.21 25.33
N PRO A 573 40.71 -2.74 26.49
CA PRO A 573 41.88 -3.36 27.11
C PRO A 573 41.60 -4.80 27.54
N HIS A 574 40.41 -5.07 28.09
CA HIS A 574 39.96 -6.38 28.53
C HIS A 574 38.56 -6.69 27.99
N LEU A 575 38.28 -7.97 27.76
CA LEU A 575 36.95 -8.50 27.42
C LEU A 575 36.60 -9.54 28.47
N TYR A 576 35.44 -9.37 29.12
CA TYR A 576 35.02 -10.19 30.25
C TYR A 576 34.17 -11.39 29.82
N HIS A 577 33.52 -11.32 28.65
CA HIS A 577 32.54 -12.30 28.17
C HIS A 577 33.03 -13.07 26.94
N ILE A 578 34.35 -13.27 26.85
CA ILE A 578 34.99 -13.94 25.70
C ILE A 578 34.38 -15.33 25.44
N ASP A 579 34.07 -16.12 26.47
CA ASP A 579 33.51 -17.47 26.27
C ASP A 579 32.13 -17.42 25.59
N THR A 580 31.22 -16.60 26.10
CA THR A 580 29.89 -16.42 25.51
C THR A 580 29.94 -15.88 24.09
N ILE A 581 30.88 -14.95 23.81
CA ILE A 581 31.10 -14.43 22.45
C ILE A 581 31.54 -15.58 21.53
N CYS A 582 32.55 -16.37 21.94
CA CYS A 582 33.04 -17.51 21.17
C CYS A 582 31.94 -18.55 20.91
N ASP A 583 31.17 -18.92 21.94
CA ASP A 583 30.07 -19.87 21.84
C ASP A 583 29.03 -19.42 20.82
N PHE A 584 28.68 -18.13 20.81
CA PHE A 584 27.76 -17.56 19.83
C PHE A 584 28.31 -17.66 18.39
N PHE A 585 29.59 -17.39 18.17
CA PHE A 585 30.20 -17.54 16.85
C PHE A 585 30.31 -19.00 16.39
N TYR A 586 30.59 -19.94 17.31
CA TYR A 586 30.52 -21.37 17.00
C TYR A 586 29.09 -21.81 16.66
N HIS A 587 28.10 -21.31 17.39
CA HIS A 587 26.70 -21.54 17.04
C HIS A 587 26.39 -21.02 15.63
N ILE A 588 26.83 -19.81 15.28
CA ILE A 588 26.66 -19.26 13.92
C ILE A 588 27.32 -20.16 12.86
N LYS A 589 28.56 -20.60 13.10
CA LYS A 589 29.28 -21.48 12.18
C LYS A 589 28.54 -22.79 11.98
N TYR A 590 28.27 -23.54 13.04
CA TYR A 590 27.77 -24.91 12.92
C TYR A 590 26.29 -25.00 12.56
N MET A 591 25.48 -24.02 12.96
CA MET A 591 24.04 -24.06 12.70
C MET A 591 23.62 -23.39 11.40
N PHE A 592 24.40 -22.42 10.89
CA PHE A 592 23.92 -21.58 9.79
C PHE A 592 24.91 -21.41 8.64
N VAL A 593 26.15 -21.00 8.93
CA VAL A 593 27.06 -20.51 7.86
C VAL A 593 28.00 -21.60 7.33
N GLY A 594 28.32 -22.61 8.13
CA GLY A 594 29.34 -23.60 7.82
C GLY A 594 30.67 -22.94 7.48
N ASP A 595 31.26 -23.34 6.35
CA ASP A 595 32.53 -22.79 5.86
C ASP A 595 32.36 -21.68 4.82
N SER A 596 31.13 -21.21 4.56
CA SER A 596 30.80 -20.31 3.46
C SER A 596 31.46 -18.93 3.52
N ILE A 597 31.83 -18.45 4.72
CA ILE A 597 32.50 -17.15 4.92
C ILE A 597 33.95 -17.30 5.38
N LYS A 598 34.49 -18.53 5.41
CA LYS A 598 35.79 -18.82 6.04
C LYS A 598 36.93 -17.94 5.52
N GLN A 599 37.03 -17.79 4.20
CA GLN A 599 38.07 -16.97 3.57
C GLN A 599 37.90 -15.49 3.91
N ASP A 600 36.65 -15.02 4.01
CA ASP A 600 36.33 -13.62 4.30
C ASP A 600 36.57 -13.22 5.76
N ILE A 601 36.62 -14.18 6.69
CA ILE A 601 36.77 -13.90 8.13
C ILE A 601 38.17 -14.24 8.66
N GLN A 602 39.01 -14.90 7.87
CA GLN A 602 40.31 -15.39 8.32
C GLN A 602 41.24 -14.26 8.77
N HIS A 603 41.23 -13.12 8.09
CA HIS A 603 42.04 -11.97 8.49
C HIS A 603 41.56 -11.35 9.80
N TYR A 604 40.24 -11.33 10.06
CA TYR A 604 39.69 -10.87 11.33
C TYR A 604 40.13 -11.79 12.48
N ILE A 605 40.01 -13.11 12.32
CA ILE A 605 40.45 -14.06 13.35
C ILE A 605 41.95 -13.92 13.61
N ALA A 606 42.76 -13.74 12.57
CA ALA A 606 44.20 -13.57 12.71
C ALA A 606 44.59 -12.30 13.49
N SER A 607 43.81 -11.22 13.39
CA SER A 607 44.07 -9.96 14.09
C SER A 607 43.58 -9.89 15.54
N LEU A 608 42.77 -10.85 15.99
CA LEU A 608 42.28 -10.88 17.38
C LEU A 608 43.41 -11.14 18.40
N ARG A 609 43.18 -10.72 19.65
CA ARG A 609 44.07 -11.02 20.78
C ARG A 609 44.28 -12.53 20.97
N PRO A 610 45.44 -12.98 21.51
CA PRO A 610 45.77 -14.41 21.63
C PRO A 610 44.70 -15.27 22.30
N VAL A 611 44.06 -14.77 23.36
CA VAL A 611 43.01 -15.50 24.10
C VAL A 611 41.80 -15.82 23.20
N LEU A 612 41.34 -14.84 22.40
CA LEU A 612 40.25 -15.03 21.45
C LEU A 612 40.64 -16.00 20.34
N ARG A 613 41.86 -15.87 19.79
CA ARG A 613 42.37 -16.79 18.74
C ARG A 613 42.41 -18.24 19.21
N ASN A 614 42.89 -18.48 20.43
CA ASN A 614 42.95 -19.82 21.00
C ASN A 614 41.55 -20.41 21.18
N ARG A 615 40.59 -19.62 21.68
CA ARG A 615 39.19 -20.09 21.85
C ARG A 615 38.48 -20.29 20.51
N MET A 616 38.75 -19.45 19.51
CA MET A 616 38.16 -19.53 18.17
C MET A 616 38.95 -20.39 17.18
N GLN A 617 39.93 -21.18 17.65
CA GLN A 617 40.84 -21.91 16.75
C GLN A 617 40.11 -22.82 15.76
N PHE A 618 38.99 -23.44 16.15
CA PHE A 618 38.22 -24.35 15.29
C PHE A 618 37.27 -23.65 14.32
N ILE A 619 37.11 -22.32 14.40
CA ILE A 619 36.29 -21.57 13.45
C ILE A 619 36.92 -21.62 12.05
N ALA A 620 38.25 -21.57 11.96
CA ALA A 620 38.98 -21.66 10.70
C ALA A 620 39.32 -23.11 10.26
N HIS A 621 39.04 -24.13 11.08
CA HIS A 621 39.31 -25.53 10.72
C HIS A 621 38.25 -26.06 9.74
N VAL A 622 38.71 -26.86 8.76
CA VAL A 622 37.83 -27.63 7.87
C VAL A 622 37.31 -28.81 8.69
N GLY A 623 35.99 -28.92 8.82
CA GLY A 623 35.41 -30.20 9.25
C GLY A 623 35.70 -31.21 8.14
N HIS A 624 36.43 -32.29 8.44
CA HIS A 624 36.40 -33.46 7.56
C HIS A 624 34.93 -33.81 7.35
N ALA A 625 34.49 -33.80 6.08
CA ALA A 625 33.19 -34.31 5.71
C ALA A 625 33.00 -35.67 6.40
N ARG A 626 31.86 -35.88 7.05
CA ARG A 626 31.41 -37.24 7.35
C ARG A 626 31.32 -37.96 6.02
N GLU A 627 32.29 -38.84 5.75
CA GLU A 627 32.14 -39.88 4.75
C GLU A 627 30.95 -40.73 5.18
N ASP A 628 29.85 -40.65 4.45
CA ASP A 628 28.77 -41.63 4.52
C ASP A 628 29.31 -42.97 3.98
N THR A 629 30.14 -43.66 4.76
CA THR A 629 30.38 -45.10 4.57
C THR A 629 29.24 -45.85 5.25
N ALA A 630 28.10 -45.91 4.56
CA ALA A 630 27.13 -46.96 4.72
C ALA A 630 27.07 -47.77 3.42
N SER A 631 28.19 -48.38 3.05
CA SER A 631 28.19 -49.60 2.26
C SER A 631 27.65 -50.72 3.16
N VAL A 632 26.35 -51.00 3.05
CA VAL A 632 25.80 -52.31 3.44
C VAL A 632 25.59 -53.09 2.15
N SER A 633 26.48 -54.04 1.94
CA SER A 633 26.38 -55.15 1.02
C SER A 633 25.17 -56.04 1.34
N THR A 634 24.51 -56.49 0.27
CA THR A 634 23.42 -57.48 0.13
C THR A 634 22.06 -57.16 0.75
#